data_AF-A0AAX4K392-F1
#
_entry.id   AF-A0AAX4K392-F1
#
_cell.length_a   1.000
_cell.length_b   1.000
_cell.length_c   1.000
_cell.angle_alpha   90.00
_cell.angle_beta   90.00
_cell.angle_gamma   90.00
#
_symmetry.space_group_name_H-M   'P 1'
#
loop_
_entity.id
_entity.type
_entity.pdbx_description
1 polymer ?
#
loop_
_entity_poly.entity_id
_entity_poly.type
_entity_poly.pdbx_seq_one_letter_code
_entity_poly.pdbx_strand_id
1 'polypeptide(L)'
;MSLEGESTRRRTYADFTARGPATLPHKFESDALVNHFSNKPLPEGACALIDLPGDVFLDTEDEVNVIAASVWVLCVKYDRIPAGDKPTNRENLRRVNAWTVNQIEKDVSQMVDEVLARTIPVDKDAKAKK
;
A
#
# COMPACT_ATOMS: atom_id res chain seq x y z
N MET A 1 6.44 -2.17 -50.64
CA MET A 1 6.88 -1.17 -49.65
C MET A 1 6.21 -1.51 -48.34
N SER A 2 6.96 -2.14 -47.45
CA SER A 2 6.58 -2.35 -46.04
C SER A 2 6.67 -1.02 -45.30
N LEU A 3 5.71 -0.78 -44.41
CA LEU A 3 5.98 -0.21 -43.10
C LEU A 3 5.13 -1.01 -42.12
N GLU A 4 5.73 -2.07 -41.62
CA GLU A 4 5.34 -2.72 -40.36
C GLU A 4 5.70 -1.78 -39.20
N GLY A 5 4.89 -1.82 -38.15
CA GLY A 5 5.09 -1.03 -36.95
C GLY A 5 4.07 -1.37 -35.86
N GLU A 6 3.94 -2.66 -35.56
CA GLU A 6 3.64 -3.18 -34.21
C GLU A 6 2.32 -2.76 -33.53
N SER A 7 1.19 -3.05 -34.18
CA SER A 7 -0.09 -3.22 -33.48
C SER A 7 -0.26 -4.68 -33.05
N THR A 8 0.58 -5.18 -32.12
CA THR A 8 0.33 -6.49 -31.51
C THR A 8 1.02 -6.67 -30.16
N ARG A 9 0.33 -6.37 -29.05
CA ARG A 9 0.22 -7.31 -27.92
C ARG A 9 -1.17 -7.28 -27.32
N ARG A 10 -2.01 -8.12 -27.93
CA ARG A 10 -3.04 -8.96 -27.31
C ARG A 10 -3.56 -8.53 -25.94
N ARG A 11 -4.73 -7.91 -26.00
CA ARG A 11 -5.83 -8.04 -25.04
C ARG A 11 -6.06 -9.52 -24.69
N THR A 12 -5.63 -9.95 -23.51
CA THR A 12 -6.27 -11.00 -22.70
C THR A 12 -5.79 -10.84 -21.25
N TYR A 13 -6.39 -9.92 -20.50
CA TYR A 13 -6.48 -10.08 -19.05
C TYR A 13 -7.86 -10.65 -18.78
N ALA A 14 -7.91 -11.97 -18.68
CA ALA A 14 -9.10 -12.71 -18.30
C ALA A 14 -9.52 -12.32 -16.87
N ASP A 15 -10.83 -12.22 -16.65
CA ASP A 15 -11.50 -12.29 -15.33
C ASP A 15 -11.12 -11.25 -14.27
N PHE A 16 -11.26 -9.96 -14.56
CA PHE A 16 -11.16 -8.88 -13.55
C PHE A 16 -12.36 -8.76 -12.60
N THR A 17 -12.86 -9.88 -12.09
CA THR A 17 -13.78 -9.89 -10.96
C THR A 17 -13.14 -10.60 -9.78
N ALA A 18 -12.78 -9.78 -8.77
CA ALA A 18 -12.68 -10.05 -7.35
C ALA A 18 -11.28 -10.12 -6.71
N ARG A 19 -11.21 -9.43 -5.57
CA ARG A 19 -10.23 -9.50 -4.46
C ARG A 19 -9.16 -8.41 -4.57
N GLY A 20 -9.08 -7.60 -3.52
CA GLY A 20 -8.07 -6.54 -3.37
C GLY A 20 -6.64 -7.11 -3.29
N PRO A 21 -5.70 -6.40 -2.66
CA PRO A 21 -4.28 -6.76 -2.67
C PRO A 21 -4.05 -8.17 -2.11
N ALA A 22 -3.17 -8.93 -2.77
CA ALA A 22 -2.86 -10.32 -2.45
C ALA A 22 -2.13 -10.47 -1.11
N THR A 23 -1.29 -9.50 -0.77
CA THR A 23 -0.51 -9.44 0.47
C THR A 23 -1.31 -8.88 1.65
N LEU A 24 -2.43 -8.19 1.38
CA LEU A 24 -3.33 -7.67 2.40
C LEU A 24 -4.81 -8.01 2.11
N PRO A 25 -5.18 -9.30 2.06
CA PRO A 25 -6.55 -9.70 1.85
C PRO A 25 -7.39 -9.29 3.06
N HIS A 26 -8.53 -8.65 2.81
CA HIS A 26 -9.44 -8.23 3.87
C HIS A 26 -10.90 -8.31 3.43
N LYS A 27 -11.77 -8.76 4.34
CA LYS A 27 -13.23 -8.72 4.17
C LYS A 27 -13.78 -7.77 5.21
N PHE A 28 -14.36 -6.67 4.76
CA PHE A 28 -14.90 -5.65 5.66
C PHE A 28 -16.14 -6.15 6.41
N GLU A 29 -16.19 -5.86 7.70
CA GLU A 29 -17.38 -6.12 8.53
C GLU A 29 -18.38 -4.96 8.49
N SER A 30 -17.89 -3.73 8.30
CA SER A 30 -18.73 -2.53 8.19
C SER A 30 -19.46 -2.47 6.86
N ASP A 31 -20.80 -2.43 6.90
CA ASP A 31 -21.65 -2.24 5.71
C ASP A 31 -21.25 -1.01 4.89
N ALA A 32 -20.83 0.08 5.56
CA ALA A 32 -20.40 1.29 4.87
C ALA A 32 -19.13 1.06 4.03
N LEU A 33 -18.16 0.30 4.55
CA LEU A 33 -16.92 -0.03 3.85
C LEU A 33 -17.15 -1.07 2.76
N VAL A 34 -17.97 -2.10 3.05
CA VAL A 34 -18.42 -3.08 2.05
C VAL A 34 -19.07 -2.37 0.87
N ASN A 35 -20.01 -1.46 1.13
CA ASN A 35 -20.69 -0.70 0.09
C ASN A 35 -19.73 0.23 -0.67
N HIS A 36 -18.79 0.89 0.02
CA HIS A 36 -17.81 1.74 -0.63
C HIS A 36 -16.97 0.97 -1.66
N PHE A 37 -16.34 -0.12 -1.25
CA PHE A 37 -15.44 -0.90 -2.11
C PHE A 37 -16.17 -1.78 -3.13
N SER A 38 -17.46 -2.06 -2.92
CA SER A 38 -18.30 -2.69 -3.95
C SER A 38 -18.63 -1.71 -5.09
N ASN A 39 -18.87 -0.43 -4.76
CA ASN A 39 -19.18 0.61 -5.75
C ASN A 39 -17.93 1.22 -6.40
N LYS A 40 -16.82 1.26 -5.65
CA LYS A 40 -15.52 1.77 -6.09
C LYS A 40 -14.44 0.73 -5.74
N PRO A 41 -14.29 -0.31 -6.58
CA PRO A 41 -13.23 -1.29 -6.38
C PRO A 41 -11.86 -0.64 -6.36
N LEU A 42 -10.93 -1.26 -5.65
CA LEU A 42 -9.55 -0.78 -5.60
C LEU A 42 -8.91 -0.92 -7.00
N PRO A 43 -8.30 0.15 -7.56
CA PRO A 43 -7.62 0.08 -8.84
C PRO A 43 -6.46 -0.93 -8.84
N GLU A 44 -6.17 -1.52 -10.00
CA GLU A 44 -5.07 -2.49 -10.14
C GLU A 44 -3.72 -1.92 -9.71
N GLY A 45 -3.41 -0.68 -10.09
CA GLY A 45 -2.17 0.00 -9.67
C GLY A 45 -2.09 0.19 -8.16
N ALA A 46 -3.21 0.42 -7.48
CA ALA A 46 -3.25 0.51 -6.03
C ALA A 46 -3.03 -0.86 -5.37
N CYS A 47 -3.59 -1.95 -5.93
CA CYS A 47 -3.27 -3.31 -5.49
C CYS A 47 -1.79 -3.63 -5.66
N ALA A 48 -1.22 -3.33 -6.83
CA ALA A 48 0.20 -3.55 -7.14
C ALA A 48 1.13 -2.79 -6.19
N LEU A 49 0.74 -1.58 -5.76
CA LEU A 49 1.51 -0.81 -4.77
C LEU A 49 1.50 -1.45 -3.38
N ILE A 50 0.36 -2.01 -2.95
CA ILE A 50 0.28 -2.70 -1.66
C ILE A 50 1.06 -4.01 -1.69
N ASP A 51 1.01 -4.71 -2.83
CA ASP A 51 1.69 -5.98 -3.04
C ASP A 51 3.17 -5.84 -3.39
N LEU A 52 3.68 -4.60 -3.49
CA LEU A 52 5.04 -4.33 -3.90
C LEU A 52 6.04 -4.85 -2.87
N PRO A 53 7.06 -5.63 -3.28
CA PRO A 53 8.16 -5.98 -2.40
C PRO A 53 8.88 -4.72 -1.91
N GLY A 54 9.27 -4.69 -0.63
CA GLY A 54 9.83 -3.49 0.01
C GLY A 54 11.18 -3.02 -0.57
N ASP A 55 11.85 -3.83 -1.39
CA ASP A 55 13.10 -3.52 -2.09
C ASP A 55 12.88 -3.05 -3.55
N VAL A 56 11.63 -2.93 -3.99
CA VAL A 56 11.26 -2.50 -5.34
C VAL A 56 10.56 -1.14 -5.26
N PHE A 57 11.02 -0.20 -6.08
CA PHE A 57 10.34 1.08 -6.29
C PHE A 57 9.55 1.00 -7.59
N LEU A 58 8.25 1.28 -7.51
CA LEU A 58 7.43 1.57 -8.68
C LEU A 58 7.49 3.07 -8.92
N ASP A 59 7.79 3.47 -10.15
CA ASP A 59 7.41 4.79 -10.62
C ASP A 59 5.88 4.85 -10.53
N THR A 60 5.40 5.57 -9.53
CA THR A 60 3.98 5.73 -9.25
C THR A 60 3.46 6.75 -10.24
N GLU A 61 3.16 6.30 -11.45
CA GLU A 61 2.74 7.20 -12.54
C GLU A 61 1.46 7.97 -12.19
N ASP A 62 0.61 7.45 -11.28
CA ASP A 62 -0.62 8.12 -10.86
C ASP A 62 -0.77 8.26 -9.33
N GLU A 63 -0.88 9.52 -8.89
CA GLU A 63 -1.25 9.92 -7.53
C GLU A 63 -2.51 9.20 -7.02
N VAL A 64 -3.46 8.94 -7.93
CA VAL A 64 -4.73 8.26 -7.60
C VAL A 64 -4.51 6.86 -7.04
N ASN A 65 -3.49 6.14 -7.52
CA ASN A 65 -3.19 4.78 -7.06
C ASN A 65 -2.59 4.79 -5.66
N VAL A 66 -1.72 5.77 -5.36
CA VAL A 66 -1.13 5.96 -4.03
C VAL A 66 -2.22 6.31 -3.01
N ILE A 67 -3.13 7.23 -3.37
CA ILE A 67 -4.25 7.60 -2.51
C ILE A 67 -5.16 6.40 -2.28
N ALA A 68 -5.55 5.69 -3.34
CA ALA A 68 -6.45 4.54 -3.22
C ALA A 68 -5.83 3.41 -2.37
N ALA A 69 -4.54 3.10 -2.57
CA ALA A 69 -3.81 2.13 -1.76
C ALA A 69 -3.79 2.52 -0.28
N SER A 70 -3.48 3.79 -0.01
CA SER A 70 -3.46 4.34 1.36
C SER A 70 -4.84 4.24 2.03
N VAL A 71 -5.90 4.59 1.31
CA VAL A 71 -7.28 4.49 1.80
C VAL A 71 -7.64 3.04 2.13
N TRP A 72 -7.28 2.08 1.28
CA TRP A 72 -7.50 0.65 1.56
C TRP A 72 -6.83 0.24 2.87
N VAL A 73 -5.53 0.50 3.01
CA VAL A 73 -4.74 0.11 4.21
C VAL A 73 -5.33 0.73 5.47
N LEU A 74 -5.71 2.01 5.42
CA LEU A 74 -6.34 2.71 6.55
C LEU A 74 -7.70 2.10 6.92
N CYS A 75 -8.54 1.79 5.93
CA CYS A 75 -9.83 1.14 6.17
C CYS A 75 -9.66 -0.25 6.78
N VAL A 76 -8.68 -1.04 6.32
CA VAL A 76 -8.36 -2.36 6.90
C VAL A 76 -7.91 -2.22 8.36
N LYS A 77 -7.03 -1.25 8.65
CA LYS A 77 -6.59 -0.97 10.03
C LYS A 77 -7.76 -0.56 10.92
N TYR A 78 -8.65 0.32 10.43
CA TYR A 78 -9.84 0.74 11.16
C TYR A 78 -10.80 -0.41 11.45
N ASP A 79 -11.05 -1.27 10.45
CA ASP A 79 -12.01 -2.36 10.58
C ASP A 79 -11.56 -3.40 11.62
N ARG A 80 -10.23 -3.58 11.76
CA ARG A 80 -9.57 -4.45 12.75
C ARG A 80 -9.53 -3.88 14.18
N ILE A 81 -9.92 -2.62 14.42
CA ILE A 81 -10.01 -2.07 15.78
C ILE A 81 -11.10 -2.85 16.54
N PRO A 82 -10.84 -3.37 17.76
CA PRO A 82 -11.84 -4.05 18.56
C PRO A 82 -13.08 -3.18 18.77
N ALA A 83 -14.28 -3.78 18.79
CA ALA A 83 -15.54 -3.02 18.87
C ALA A 83 -15.62 -2.07 20.08
N GLY A 84 -15.02 -2.44 21.22
CA GLY A 84 -14.93 -1.59 22.42
C GLY A 84 -14.03 -0.36 22.26
N ASP A 85 -13.06 -0.42 21.33
CA ASP A 85 -12.09 0.63 21.05
C ASP A 85 -12.44 1.42 19.77
N LYS A 86 -13.47 1.00 19.02
CA LYS A 86 -13.89 1.70 17.81
C LYS A 86 -14.39 3.11 18.17
N PRO A 87 -13.99 4.14 17.40
CA PRO A 87 -14.46 5.50 17.63
C PRO A 87 -15.99 5.61 17.57
N THR A 88 -16.61 6.06 18.66
CA THR A 88 -18.06 6.25 18.77
C THR A 88 -18.52 7.65 18.36
N ASN A 89 -17.60 8.58 18.13
CA ASN A 89 -17.89 9.94 17.71
C ASN A 89 -16.84 10.47 16.72
N ARG A 90 -17.19 11.56 16.02
CA ARG A 90 -16.35 12.15 14.97
C ARG A 90 -15.01 12.67 15.48
N GLU A 91 -14.94 13.14 16.72
CA GLU A 91 -13.72 13.67 17.32
C GLU A 91 -12.73 12.53 17.63
N ASN A 92 -13.21 11.44 18.23
CA ASN A 92 -12.42 10.23 18.46
C ASN A 92 -11.98 9.61 17.12
N LEU A 93 -12.83 9.67 16.09
CA LEU A 93 -12.48 9.19 14.76
C LEU A 93 -11.33 10.01 14.16
N ARG A 94 -11.35 11.33 14.30
CA ARG A 94 -10.25 12.21 13.85
C ARG A 94 -8.95 11.89 14.57
N ARG A 95 -9.00 11.63 15.88
CA ARG A 95 -7.82 11.25 16.67
C ARG A 95 -7.24 9.91 16.21
N VAL A 96 -8.09 8.91 15.95
CA VAL A 96 -7.64 7.62 15.41
C VAL A 96 -7.06 7.78 14.00
N ASN A 97 -7.66 8.60 13.15
CA ASN A 97 -7.09 8.89 11.82
C ASN A 97 -5.70 9.53 11.93
N ALA A 98 -5.56 10.58 12.76
CA ALA A 98 -4.29 11.26 12.97
C ALA A 98 -3.23 10.32 13.56
N TRP A 99 -3.61 9.49 14.53
CA TRP A 99 -2.71 8.48 15.09
C TRP A 99 -2.28 7.45 14.05
N THR A 100 -3.21 6.95 13.22
CA THR A 100 -2.92 5.93 12.21
C THR A 100 -1.98 6.48 11.12
N VAL A 101 -2.17 7.73 10.69
CA VAL A 101 -1.26 8.41 9.76
C VAL A 101 0.13 8.56 10.38
N ASN A 102 0.22 9.02 11.64
CA ASN A 102 1.50 9.12 12.34
C ASN A 102 2.21 7.76 12.50
N GLN A 103 1.48 6.66 12.70
CA GLN A 103 2.09 5.33 12.76
C GLN A 103 2.60 4.90 11.38
N ILE A 104 1.85 5.13 10.31
CA ILE A 104 2.30 4.84 8.94
C ILE A 104 3.58 5.61 8.62
N GLU A 105 3.65 6.90 8.97
CA GLU A 105 4.85 7.71 8.75
C GLU A 105 6.08 7.17 9.50
N LYS A 106 5.88 6.70 10.73
CA LYS A 106 6.94 6.07 11.54
C LYS A 106 7.38 4.74 10.96
N ASP A 107 6.44 3.87 10.60
CA ASP A 107 6.71 2.56 10.00
C ASP A 107 7.53 2.75 8.70
N VAL A 108 7.11 3.69 7.85
CA VAL A 108 7.81 4.02 6.60
C VAL A 108 9.21 4.59 6.87
N SER A 109 9.35 5.55 7.81
CA SER A 109 10.65 6.09 8.19
C SER A 109 11.61 5.00 8.67
N GLN A 110 11.14 4.09 9.54
CA GLN A 110 11.96 3.00 10.04
C GLN A 110 12.39 2.03 8.93
N MET A 111 11.48 1.69 8.02
CA MET A 111 11.81 0.85 6.86
C MET A 111 12.88 1.50 6.00
N VAL A 112 12.78 2.82 5.75
CA VAL A 112 13.79 3.59 5.00
C VAL A 112 15.13 3.56 5.74
N ASP A 113 15.14 3.80 7.06
CA ASP A 113 16.36 3.76 7.87
C ASP A 113 17.02 2.37 7.83
N GLU A 114 16.25 1.29 7.92
CA GLU A 114 16.75 -0.08 7.84
C GLU A 114 17.35 -0.41 6.47
N VAL A 115 16.71 0.03 5.39
CA VAL A 115 17.23 -0.12 4.02
C VAL A 115 18.53 0.67 3.87
N LEU A 116 18.55 1.93 4.28
CA LEU A 116 19.73 2.78 4.21
C LEU A 116 20.89 2.22 5.04
N ALA A 117 20.63 1.76 6.26
CA ALA A 117 21.64 1.13 7.12
C ALA A 117 22.30 -0.09 6.47
N ARG A 118 21.56 -0.86 5.65
CA ARG A 118 22.10 -2.02 4.91
C ARG A 118 22.93 -1.62 3.69
N THR A 119 22.76 -0.40 3.16
CA THR A 119 23.54 0.11 2.02
C THR A 119 24.85 0.78 2.43
N ILE A 120 25.03 1.11 3.71
CA ILE A 120 26.27 1.69 4.22
C ILE A 120 27.33 0.56 4.31
N PRO A 121 28.47 0.67 3.60
CA PRO A 121 29.55 -0.30 3.74
C PRO A 121 30.06 -0.29 5.19
N VAL A 122 30.13 -1.47 5.81
CA VAL A 122 30.75 -1.62 7.12
C VAL A 122 32.25 -1.38 6.94
N ASP A 123 32.77 -0.28 7.51
CA ASP A 123 34.22 -0.01 7.53
C ASP A 123 34.95 -1.21 8.15
N LYS A 124 35.58 -2.02 7.28
CA LYS A 124 36.42 -3.15 7.67
C LYS A 124 37.87 -2.73 7.95
N ASP A 125 38.12 -1.50 8.38
CA ASP A 125 39.48 -1.02 8.64
C ASP A 125 39.59 -0.21 9.94
N ALA A 126 39.23 -0.86 11.07
CA ALA A 126 39.60 -0.38 12.40
C ALA A 126 40.42 -1.41 13.21
N LYS A 127 41.06 -2.38 12.56
CA LYS A 127 42.10 -3.23 13.18
C LYS A 127 43.25 -3.55 12.22
N ALA A 128 43.86 -2.51 11.67
CA ALA A 128 45.19 -2.63 11.08
C ALA A 128 45.93 -1.28 11.19
N LYS A 129 46.46 -0.97 12.38
CA LYS A 129 47.73 -0.23 12.50
C LYS A 129 48.27 -0.26 13.93
N LYS A 130 49.33 -1.07 14.04
CA LYS A 130 50.48 -1.06 14.97
C LYS A 130 50.23 -0.98 16.46
#